data_AF-A0A357LXD9-F1
#
_entry.id   AF-A0A357LXD9-F1
#
_cell.length_a   1.000
_cell.length_b   1.000
_cell.length_c   1.000
_cell.angle_alpha   90.00
_cell.angle_beta   90.00
_cell.angle_gamma   90.00
#
_symmetry.space_group_name_H-M   'P 1'
#
loop_
_entity.id
_entity.type
_entity.pdbx_description
1 polymer ?
#
loop_
_entity_poly.entity_id
_entity_poly.type
_entity_poly.pdbx_seq_one_letter_code
_entity_poly.pdbx_strand_id
1 'polypeptide(L)'
;MKKMLSFRHLILITPVVLAAQSALSEETPASYGVIELRETFTEIFGEDFTSHYSDDELATLGYDLLLGQLEDGSALLVSRVSAAIAIQEVTAAPVPDGLFENLMSFALTAGTADEQLSALELLAGQAHPDNLYFLEQFLGDDDASVRKEAVYQIASQTEEPAAYDLLLNYTLMYPGQVTDLLISELSVSAGE
;
A
#
# COMPACT_ATOMS: atom_id res chain seq x y z
N MET A 1 -22.07 15.62 4.04
CA MET A 1 -21.77 14.22 3.67
C MET A 1 -20.65 14.26 2.64
N LYS A 2 -19.40 14.17 3.10
CA LYS A 2 -18.21 14.06 2.21
C LYS A 2 -18.23 12.65 1.64
N LYS A 3 -18.29 12.52 0.32
CA LYS A 3 -18.02 11.24 -0.36
C LYS A 3 -16.54 10.96 -0.18
N MET A 4 -16.19 9.94 0.59
CA MET A 4 -14.89 9.30 0.47
C MET A 4 -14.82 8.76 -0.96
N LEU A 5 -13.90 9.29 -1.77
CA LEU A 5 -13.57 8.66 -3.03
C LEU A 5 -12.89 7.33 -2.68
N SER A 6 -13.58 6.25 -3.03
CA SER A 6 -13.02 4.90 -3.02
C SER A 6 -11.90 4.85 -4.06
N PHE A 7 -10.69 4.50 -3.63
CA PHE A 7 -9.51 4.15 -4.45
C PHE A 7 -9.76 2.86 -5.26
N ARG A 8 -10.87 2.81 -5.98
CA ARG A 8 -11.06 1.86 -7.07
C ARG A 8 -10.73 2.64 -8.33
N HIS A 9 -9.87 2.06 -9.16
CA HIS A 9 -9.40 2.56 -10.47
C HIS A 9 -8.14 3.45 -10.39
N LEU A 10 -6.95 2.83 -10.25
CA LEU A 10 -5.97 2.70 -11.35
C LEU A 10 -4.67 1.99 -10.89
N ILE A 11 -4.73 0.73 -10.46
CA ILE A 11 -3.51 -0.09 -10.37
C ILE A 11 -3.22 -0.65 -11.76
N LEU A 12 -2.56 0.15 -12.60
CA LEU A 12 -1.78 -0.39 -13.70
C LEU A 12 -0.47 -0.88 -13.10
N ILE A 13 -0.39 -2.20 -12.83
CA ILE A 13 0.87 -2.88 -12.54
C ILE A 13 1.72 -2.78 -13.80
N THR A 14 2.52 -1.72 -13.91
CA THR A 14 3.66 -1.68 -14.81
C THR A 14 4.89 -2.03 -13.99
N PRO A 15 5.61 -3.13 -14.31
CA PRO A 15 6.88 -3.38 -13.67
C PRO A 15 7.81 -2.22 -13.99
N VAL A 16 8.36 -1.56 -12.96
CA VAL A 16 9.48 -0.62 -13.11
C VAL A 16 10.67 -1.45 -13.57
N VAL A 17 10.76 -1.63 -14.88
CA VAL A 17 11.92 -2.23 -15.53
C VAL A 17 13.09 -1.28 -15.32
N LEU A 18 14.04 -1.78 -14.56
CA LEU A 18 15.40 -1.28 -14.40
C LEU A 18 15.96 -0.77 -15.74
N ALA A 19 15.99 0.54 -15.93
CA ALA A 19 16.73 1.19 -17.02
C ALA A 19 17.84 2.06 -16.42
N ALA A 20 18.84 1.41 -15.83
CA ALA A 20 20.13 2.04 -15.64
C ALA A 20 20.91 2.02 -16.97
N GLN A 21 21.24 3.22 -17.43
CA GLN A 21 22.30 3.59 -18.39
C GLN A 21 21.96 3.71 -19.88
N SER A 22 22.21 4.94 -20.34
CA SER A 22 22.66 5.39 -21.67
C SER A 22 21.58 5.92 -22.62
N ALA A 23 21.33 7.23 -22.54
CA ALA A 23 21.54 8.16 -23.65
C ALA A 23 21.32 9.61 -23.17
N LEU A 24 22.28 10.49 -23.47
CA LEU A 24 22.07 11.94 -23.42
C LEU A 24 20.93 12.31 -24.39
N SER A 25 19.87 12.90 -23.87
CA SER A 25 19.07 13.88 -24.60
C SER A 25 18.48 14.85 -23.59
N GLU A 26 18.71 16.15 -23.79
CA GLU A 26 18.01 17.21 -23.06
C GLU A 26 16.52 17.08 -23.35
N GLU A 27 15.78 16.42 -22.45
CA GLU A 27 14.34 16.54 -22.39
C GLU A 27 13.96 17.20 -21.06
N THR A 28 13.17 18.27 -21.19
CA THR A 28 12.46 19.03 -20.16
C THR A 28 12.19 18.21 -18.89
N PRO A 29 12.52 18.70 -17.68
CA PRO A 29 12.22 17.95 -16.46
C PRO A 29 10.71 17.74 -16.37
N ALA A 30 10.34 16.50 -16.05
CA ALA A 30 9.01 15.93 -16.15
C ALA A 30 7.95 16.76 -15.39
N SER A 31 7.25 17.66 -16.10
CA SER A 31 6.08 18.38 -15.60
C SER A 31 4.95 17.44 -15.14
N TYR A 32 4.97 16.16 -15.55
CA TYR A 32 3.98 15.16 -15.17
C TYR A 32 4.19 14.60 -13.75
N GLY A 33 5.44 14.47 -13.27
CA GLY A 33 5.71 13.97 -11.91
C GLY A 33 5.50 15.01 -10.80
N VAL A 34 5.43 16.29 -11.16
CA VAL A 34 5.30 17.41 -10.21
C VAL A 34 3.83 17.61 -9.76
N ILE A 35 2.87 17.39 -10.65
CA ILE A 35 1.44 17.56 -10.36
C ILE A 35 0.94 16.47 -9.40
N GLU A 36 1.32 15.21 -9.65
CA GLU A 36 0.98 14.08 -8.77
C GLU A 36 1.54 14.30 -7.36
N LEU A 37 2.78 14.80 -7.24
CA LEU A 37 3.40 15.06 -5.94
C LEU A 37 2.61 16.06 -5.09
N ARG A 38 2.14 17.17 -5.65
CA ARG A 38 1.34 18.16 -4.90
C ARG A 38 0.01 17.57 -4.43
N GLU A 39 -0.64 16.78 -5.26
CA GLU A 39 -1.90 16.11 -4.91
C GLU A 39 -1.66 15.14 -3.74
N THR A 40 -0.65 14.28 -3.82
CA THR A 40 -0.24 13.37 -2.73
C THR A 40 0.01 14.12 -1.42
N PHE A 41 0.76 15.22 -1.46
CA PHE A 41 1.01 16.03 -0.26
C PHE A 41 -0.26 16.67 0.29
N THR A 42 -1.15 17.15 -0.57
CA THR A 42 -2.44 17.74 -0.17
C THR A 42 -3.34 16.70 0.49
N GLU A 43 -3.31 15.46 0.04
CA GLU A 43 -4.08 14.37 0.64
C GLU A 43 -3.52 13.97 2.02
N ILE A 44 -2.20 13.87 2.16
CA ILE A 44 -1.54 13.45 3.40
C ILE A 44 -1.58 14.56 4.47
N PHE A 45 -1.22 15.78 4.09
CA PHE A 45 -0.98 16.89 5.02
C PHE A 45 -2.05 17.98 4.99
N GLY A 46 -2.91 17.99 3.97
CA GLY A 46 -3.93 19.02 3.76
C GLY A 46 -3.45 20.21 2.93
N GLU A 47 -4.42 20.91 2.32
CA GLU A 47 -4.17 22.06 1.44
C GLU A 47 -3.43 23.21 2.14
N ASP A 48 -3.75 23.47 3.41
CA ASP A 48 -3.10 24.52 4.19
C ASP A 48 -1.59 24.26 4.30
N PHE A 49 -1.18 23.04 4.64
CA PHE A 49 0.23 22.65 4.71
C PHE A 49 0.89 22.76 3.34
N THR A 50 0.28 22.17 2.31
CA THR A 50 0.86 22.07 0.97
C THR A 50 0.98 23.42 0.28
N SER A 51 0.11 24.38 0.61
CA SER A 51 0.16 25.75 0.09
C SER A 51 1.41 26.55 0.52
N HIS A 52 2.12 26.09 1.57
CA HIS A 52 3.35 26.72 2.05
C HIS A 52 4.59 26.36 1.24
N TYR A 53 4.49 25.38 0.34
CA TYR A 53 5.61 24.89 -0.46
C TYR A 53 5.33 25.08 -1.94
N SER A 54 6.32 25.58 -2.68
CA SER A 54 6.32 25.52 -4.13
C SER A 54 6.52 24.09 -4.64
N ASP A 55 6.19 23.86 -5.90
CA ASP A 55 6.36 22.56 -6.56
C ASP A 55 7.82 22.07 -6.53
N ASP A 56 8.77 22.98 -6.78
CA ASP A 56 10.21 22.67 -6.73
C ASP A 56 10.68 22.34 -5.31
N GLU A 57 10.11 23.00 -4.29
CA GLU A 57 10.39 22.70 -2.88
C GLU A 57 9.84 21.33 -2.48
N LEU A 58 8.61 20.98 -2.91
CA LEU A 58 8.05 19.65 -2.68
C LEU A 58 8.90 18.57 -3.37
N ALA A 59 9.35 18.81 -4.60
CA ALA A 59 10.22 17.86 -5.31
C ALA A 59 11.59 17.68 -4.62
N THR A 60 12.11 18.73 -3.98
CA THR A 60 13.43 18.69 -3.33
C THR A 60 13.37 18.19 -1.89
N LEU A 61 12.37 18.62 -1.12
CA LEU A 61 12.22 18.34 0.31
C LEU A 61 11.24 17.21 0.61
N GLY A 62 10.52 16.73 -0.40
CA GLY A 62 9.37 15.85 -0.20
C GLY A 62 9.71 14.56 0.54
N TYR A 63 10.87 13.97 0.25
CA TYR A 63 11.33 12.79 0.98
C TYR A 63 11.46 13.03 2.48
N ASP A 64 12.12 14.12 2.89
CA ASP A 64 12.31 14.45 4.31
C ASP A 64 10.99 14.78 5.01
N LEU A 65 10.07 15.45 4.30
CA LEU A 65 8.73 15.75 4.82
C LEU A 65 7.88 14.49 5.04
N LEU A 66 7.89 13.56 4.08
CA LEU A 66 7.19 12.28 4.18
C LEU A 66 7.82 11.37 5.24
N LEU A 67 9.15 11.35 5.35
CA LEU A 67 9.84 10.61 6.39
C LEU A 67 9.48 11.15 7.78
N GLY A 68 9.44 12.48 7.94
CA GLY A 68 8.99 13.11 9.19
C GLY A 68 7.56 12.71 9.57
N GLN A 69 6.65 12.61 8.60
CA GLN A 69 5.28 12.12 8.82
C GLN A 69 5.24 10.66 9.25
N LEU A 70 6.05 9.82 8.63
CA LEU A 70 6.14 8.39 8.94
C LEU A 70 6.67 8.16 10.37
N GLU A 71 7.62 8.97 10.80
CA GLU A 71 8.23 8.96 12.13
C GLU A 71 7.36 9.62 13.22
N ASP A 72 6.35 10.41 12.85
CA ASP A 72 5.43 11.04 13.79
C ASP A 72 4.48 10.01 14.42
N GLY A 73 4.87 9.52 15.60
CA GLY A 73 4.05 8.59 16.38
C GLY A 73 2.72 9.16 16.89
N SER A 74 2.46 10.45 16.73
CA SER A 74 1.16 11.07 17.03
C SER A 74 0.22 11.13 15.83
N ALA A 75 0.74 10.90 14.62
CA ALA A 75 -0.06 10.85 13.41
C ALA A 75 -0.95 9.59 13.35
N LEU A 76 -2.09 9.72 12.67
CA LEU A 76 -2.99 8.60 12.38
C LEU A 76 -2.25 7.55 11.53
N LEU A 77 -2.56 6.27 11.73
CA LEU A 77 -1.93 5.18 10.99
C LEU A 77 -2.11 5.37 9.48
N VAL A 78 -3.32 5.70 9.03
CA VAL A 78 -3.62 5.94 7.61
C VAL A 78 -2.69 6.99 7.01
N SER A 79 -2.44 8.11 7.70
CA SER A 79 -1.55 9.18 7.21
C SER A 79 -0.09 8.72 7.14
N ARG A 80 0.36 7.90 8.10
CA ARG A 80 1.71 7.33 8.11
C ARG A 80 1.89 6.30 7.00
N VAL A 81 0.88 5.48 6.75
CA VAL A 81 0.85 4.49 5.65
C VAL A 81 0.82 5.20 4.30
N SER A 82 -0.01 6.24 4.12
CA SER A 82 0.00 7.05 2.90
C SER A 82 1.35 7.71 2.65
N ALA A 83 2.03 8.20 3.70
CA ALA A 83 3.39 8.72 3.57
C ALA A 83 4.40 7.64 3.14
N ALA A 84 4.27 6.43 3.69
CA ALA A 84 5.08 5.28 3.29
C ALA A 84 4.86 4.88 1.82
N ILE A 85 3.61 4.81 1.35
CA ILE A 85 3.28 4.54 -0.06
C ILE A 85 3.85 5.65 -0.96
N ALA A 86 3.65 6.91 -0.58
CA ALA A 86 4.19 8.04 -1.32
C ALA A 86 5.72 8.01 -1.43
N ILE A 87 6.43 7.57 -0.38
CA ILE A 87 7.88 7.36 -0.46
C ILE A 87 8.21 6.31 -1.54
N GLN A 88 7.52 5.18 -1.56
CA GLN A 88 7.75 4.13 -2.56
C GLN A 88 7.49 4.63 -3.98
N GLU A 89 6.39 5.35 -4.20
CA GLU A 89 5.98 5.84 -5.51
C GLU A 89 6.88 6.96 -6.03
N VAL A 90 7.18 7.95 -5.20
CA VAL A 90 7.91 9.15 -5.61
C VAL A 90 9.41 8.89 -5.71
N THR A 91 9.96 8.07 -4.81
CA THR A 91 11.42 7.88 -4.72
C THR A 91 11.91 6.55 -5.28
N ALA A 92 11.00 5.62 -5.58
CA ALA A 92 11.31 4.22 -5.89
C ALA A 92 12.15 3.51 -4.81
N ALA A 93 12.27 4.10 -3.61
CA ALA A 93 12.95 3.50 -2.47
C ALA A 93 11.93 2.76 -1.59
N PRO A 94 12.28 1.58 -1.05
CA PRO A 94 11.43 0.92 -0.07
C PRO A 94 11.34 1.75 1.21
N VAL A 95 10.24 1.58 1.94
CA VAL A 95 10.14 2.11 3.30
C VAL A 95 11.22 1.44 4.15
N PRO A 96 11.99 2.19 4.95
CA PRO A 96 13.04 1.59 5.77
C PRO A 96 12.53 0.48 6.68
N ASP A 97 13.31 -0.60 6.76
CA ASP A 97 13.16 -1.66 7.76
C ASP A 97 13.13 -1.03 9.17
N GLY A 98 12.38 -1.62 10.08
CA GLY A 98 12.00 -1.09 11.38
C GLY A 98 10.78 -0.15 11.34
N LEU A 99 10.71 0.80 10.39
CA LEU A 99 9.52 1.66 10.24
C LEU A 99 8.37 0.88 9.61
N PHE A 100 8.66 0.07 8.60
CA PHE A 100 7.69 -0.81 7.97
C PHE A 100 7.04 -1.77 8.97
N GLU A 101 7.85 -2.50 9.75
CA GLU A 101 7.38 -3.47 10.74
C GLU A 101 6.64 -2.77 11.88
N ASN A 102 7.00 -1.53 12.22
CA ASN A 102 6.24 -0.73 13.18
C ASN A 102 4.83 -0.43 12.67
N LEU A 103 4.69 -0.03 11.40
CA LEU A 103 3.37 0.20 10.78
C LEU A 103 2.55 -1.08 10.74
N MET A 104 3.13 -2.19 10.27
CA MET A 104 2.43 -3.47 10.16
C MET A 104 2.01 -3.98 11.55
N SER A 105 2.90 -3.91 12.54
CA SER A 105 2.59 -4.34 13.92
C SER A 105 1.51 -3.47 14.54
N PHE A 106 1.52 -2.16 14.28
CA PHE A 106 0.46 -1.27 14.75
C PHE A 106 -0.88 -1.61 14.09
N ALA A 107 -0.89 -1.80 12.76
CA ALA A 107 -2.09 -2.18 12.03
C ALA A 107 -2.72 -3.47 12.57
N LEU A 108 -1.89 -4.48 12.85
CA LEU A 108 -2.35 -5.76 13.41
C LEU A 108 -2.91 -5.66 14.83
N THR A 109 -2.42 -4.73 15.66
CA THR A 109 -2.74 -4.69 17.10
C THR A 109 -3.73 -3.62 17.49
N ALA A 110 -3.83 -2.55 16.70
CA ALA A 110 -4.60 -1.36 17.04
C ALA A 110 -5.28 -0.70 15.83
N GLY A 111 -5.09 -1.22 14.62
CA GLY A 111 -5.71 -0.68 13.41
C GLY A 111 -7.21 -0.96 13.34
N THR A 112 -7.95 -0.01 12.76
CA THR A 112 -9.30 -0.27 12.25
C THR A 112 -9.23 -1.06 10.93
N ALA A 113 -10.34 -1.67 10.50
CA ALA A 113 -10.39 -2.40 9.23
C ALA A 113 -9.90 -1.58 8.03
N ASP A 114 -10.26 -0.31 7.95
CA ASP A 114 -9.79 0.59 6.88
C ASP A 114 -8.27 0.81 6.95
N GLU A 115 -7.71 1.00 8.15
CA GLU A 115 -6.28 1.19 8.34
C GLU A 115 -5.48 -0.10 8.10
N GLN A 116 -6.06 -1.25 8.41
CA GLN A 116 -5.50 -2.57 8.11
C GLN A 116 -5.46 -2.82 6.60
N LEU A 117 -6.51 -2.42 5.88
CA LEU A 117 -6.53 -2.48 4.41
C LEU A 117 -5.47 -1.56 3.79
N SER A 118 -5.29 -0.34 4.31
CA SER A 118 -4.18 0.53 3.87
C SER A 118 -2.81 -0.11 4.17
N ALA A 119 -2.65 -0.76 5.32
CA ALA A 119 -1.41 -1.45 5.65
C ALA A 119 -1.15 -2.63 4.69
N LEU A 120 -2.19 -3.39 4.32
CA LEU A 120 -2.11 -4.44 3.31
C LEU A 120 -1.76 -3.88 1.91
N GLU A 121 -2.23 -2.69 1.55
CA GLU A 121 -1.83 -2.01 0.31
C GLU A 121 -0.33 -1.69 0.30
N LEU A 122 0.18 -1.12 1.40
CA LEU A 122 1.61 -0.88 1.57
C LEU A 122 2.43 -2.17 1.51
N LEU A 123 1.93 -3.25 2.13
CA LEU A 123 2.54 -4.58 2.13
C LEU A 123 2.63 -5.17 0.72
N ALA A 124 1.63 -4.94 -0.13
CA ALA A 124 1.64 -5.38 -1.53
C ALA A 124 2.65 -4.60 -2.37
N GLY A 125 2.78 -3.29 -2.12
CA GLY A 125 3.76 -2.42 -2.78
C GLY A 125 5.20 -2.69 -2.37
N GLN A 126 5.40 -3.21 -1.15
CA GLN A 126 6.71 -3.53 -0.62
C GLN A 126 7.01 -5.02 -0.76
N ALA A 127 8.01 -5.39 -1.57
CA ALA A 127 8.54 -6.75 -1.59
C ALA A 127 9.38 -7.06 -0.32
N HIS A 128 8.80 -6.89 0.87
CA HIS A 128 9.50 -7.08 2.14
C HIS A 128 9.71 -8.57 2.44
N PRO A 129 10.88 -8.98 2.99
CA PRO A 129 11.16 -10.39 3.31
C PRO A 129 10.12 -11.05 4.23
N ASP A 130 9.53 -10.28 5.13
CA ASP A 130 8.53 -10.76 6.09
C ASP A 130 7.08 -10.64 5.59
N ASN A 131 6.85 -10.42 4.29
CA ASN A 131 5.50 -10.26 3.74
C ASN A 131 4.55 -11.40 4.10
N LEU A 132 4.99 -12.64 3.91
CA LEU A 132 4.16 -13.81 4.21
C LEU A 132 3.82 -13.93 5.70
N TYR A 133 4.74 -13.53 6.58
CA TYR A 133 4.48 -13.53 8.02
C TYR A 133 3.33 -12.57 8.37
N PHE A 134 3.36 -11.34 7.86
CA PHE A 134 2.28 -10.37 8.11
C PHE A 134 0.95 -10.80 7.49
N LEU A 135 0.98 -11.32 6.25
CA LEU A 135 -0.21 -11.82 5.58
C LEU A 135 -0.87 -12.97 6.35
N GLU A 136 -0.08 -13.89 6.91
CA GLU A 136 -0.59 -14.95 7.79
C GLU A 136 -1.31 -14.39 9.02
N GLN A 137 -0.81 -13.30 9.61
CA GLN A 137 -1.50 -12.66 10.75
C GLN A 137 -2.85 -12.06 10.32
N PHE A 138 -2.91 -11.40 9.16
CA PHE A 138 -4.15 -10.82 8.63
C PHE A 138 -5.20 -11.86 8.20
N LEU A 139 -4.82 -13.12 7.94
CA LEU A 139 -5.79 -14.20 7.75
C LEU A 139 -6.63 -14.48 9.01
N GLY A 140 -6.11 -14.13 10.18
CA GLY A 140 -6.80 -14.27 11.47
C GLY A 140 -7.68 -13.09 11.85
N ASP A 141 -7.78 -12.05 11.01
CA ASP A 141 -8.51 -10.83 11.33
C ASP A 141 -10.02 -11.06 11.49
N ASP A 142 -10.71 -10.25 12.31
CA ASP A 142 -12.15 -10.35 12.50
C ASP A 142 -12.94 -9.80 11.30
N ASP A 143 -12.41 -8.83 10.56
CA ASP A 143 -13.03 -8.23 9.38
C ASP A 143 -12.84 -9.11 8.14
N ALA A 144 -13.95 -9.40 7.45
CA ALA A 144 -13.95 -10.27 6.28
C ALA A 144 -13.22 -9.65 5.07
N SER A 145 -13.21 -8.32 4.95
CA SER A 145 -12.54 -7.61 3.86
C SER A 145 -11.02 -7.69 4.02
N VAL A 146 -10.53 -7.54 5.26
CA VAL A 146 -9.10 -7.67 5.60
C VAL A 146 -8.61 -9.08 5.32
N ARG A 147 -9.34 -10.11 5.81
CA ARG A 147 -9.01 -11.52 5.51
C ARG A 147 -9.00 -11.80 4.01
N LYS A 148 -10.00 -11.28 3.29
CA LYS A 148 -10.12 -11.45 1.84
C LYS A 148 -8.92 -10.88 1.10
N GLU A 149 -8.52 -9.65 1.44
CA GLU A 149 -7.37 -8.99 0.83
C GLU A 149 -6.08 -9.78 1.12
N ALA A 150 -5.87 -10.22 2.36
CA ALA A 150 -4.73 -11.07 2.71
C ALA A 150 -4.69 -12.37 1.89
N VAL A 151 -5.83 -13.06 1.70
CA VAL A 151 -5.90 -14.25 0.84
C VAL A 151 -5.48 -13.95 -0.59
N TYR A 152 -5.91 -12.83 -1.17
CA TYR A 152 -5.51 -12.47 -2.54
C TYR A 152 -4.03 -12.20 -2.67
N GLN A 153 -3.47 -11.45 -1.72
CA GLN A 153 -2.05 -11.15 -1.76
C GLN A 153 -1.21 -12.42 -1.62
N ILE A 154 -1.59 -13.36 -0.74
CA ILE A 154 -0.91 -14.66 -0.66
C ILE A 154 -1.06 -15.43 -1.98
N ALA A 155 -2.27 -15.47 -2.57
CA ALA A 155 -2.52 -16.15 -3.85
C ALA A 155 -1.74 -15.53 -5.02
N SER A 156 -1.40 -14.24 -4.92
CA SER A 156 -0.58 -13.54 -5.92
C SER A 156 0.90 -13.93 -5.87
N GLN A 157 1.37 -14.51 -4.76
CA GLN A 157 2.76 -14.93 -4.57
C GLN A 157 3.01 -16.33 -5.16
N THR A 158 2.77 -16.49 -6.47
CA THR A 158 2.79 -17.79 -7.15
C THR A 158 4.16 -18.47 -7.18
N GLU A 159 5.24 -17.71 -6.95
CA GLU A 159 6.62 -18.21 -6.98
C GLU A 159 7.12 -18.65 -5.59
N GLU A 160 6.37 -18.37 -4.52
CA GLU A 160 6.75 -18.68 -3.14
C GLU A 160 6.05 -19.96 -2.65
N PRO A 161 6.77 -21.09 -2.46
CA PRO A 161 6.15 -22.34 -2.03
C PRO A 161 5.42 -22.23 -0.68
N ALA A 162 5.95 -21.40 0.22
CA ALA A 162 5.34 -21.15 1.53
C ALA A 162 3.96 -20.48 1.42
N ALA A 163 3.71 -19.67 0.37
CA ALA A 163 2.40 -19.07 0.11
C ALA A 163 1.36 -20.14 -0.23
N TYR A 164 1.74 -21.15 -1.02
CA TYR A 164 0.87 -22.28 -1.33
C TYR A 164 0.51 -23.10 -0.09
N ASP A 165 1.51 -23.41 0.75
CA ASP A 165 1.29 -24.14 2.01
C ASP A 165 0.35 -23.37 2.94
N LEU A 166 0.51 -22.05 3.02
CA LEU A 166 -0.35 -21.18 3.82
C LEU A 166 -1.80 -21.19 3.32
N LEU A 167 -2.03 -21.05 2.01
CA LEU A 167 -3.38 -21.11 1.42
C LEU A 167 -4.04 -22.48 1.61
N LEU A 168 -3.27 -23.56 1.45
CA LEU A 168 -3.77 -24.92 1.67
C LEU A 168 -4.20 -25.09 3.14
N ASN A 169 -3.34 -24.70 4.08
CA ASN A 169 -3.65 -24.77 5.50
C ASN A 169 -4.88 -23.94 5.86
N TYR A 170 -4.95 -22.69 5.37
CA TYR A 170 -6.10 -21.81 5.58
C TYR A 170 -7.40 -22.43 5.03
N THR A 171 -7.34 -23.03 3.83
CA THR A 171 -8.50 -23.70 3.20
C THR A 171 -8.97 -24.91 3.99
N LEU A 172 -8.04 -25.69 4.56
CA LEU A 172 -8.38 -26.86 5.37
C LEU A 172 -8.94 -26.46 6.75
N MET A 173 -8.44 -25.39 7.34
CA MET A 173 -8.87 -24.92 8.66
C MET A 173 -10.19 -24.14 8.61
N TYR A 174 -10.39 -23.34 7.56
CA TYR A 174 -11.53 -22.42 7.43
C TYR A 174 -12.28 -22.60 6.11
N PRO A 175 -12.76 -23.82 5.79
CA PRO A 175 -13.38 -24.12 4.49
C PRO A 175 -14.63 -23.28 4.21
N GLY A 176 -15.38 -22.89 5.26
CA GLY A 176 -16.53 -21.99 5.13
C GLY A 176 -16.14 -20.60 4.64
N GLN A 177 -15.09 -20.01 5.20
CA GLN A 177 -14.62 -18.68 4.81
C GLN A 177 -14.11 -18.66 3.36
N VAL A 178 -13.41 -19.71 2.94
CA VAL A 178 -12.98 -19.87 1.55
C VAL A 178 -14.17 -20.06 0.62
N THR A 179 -15.18 -20.83 1.03
CA THR A 179 -16.40 -21.01 0.24
C THR A 179 -17.15 -19.69 0.06
N ASP A 180 -17.32 -18.92 1.13
CA ASP A 180 -17.98 -17.60 1.09
C ASP A 180 -17.23 -16.62 0.19
N LEU A 181 -15.89 -16.62 0.27
CA LEU A 181 -15.04 -15.84 -0.63
C LEU A 181 -15.28 -16.22 -2.09
N LEU A 182 -15.21 -17.50 -2.44
CA LEU A 182 -15.42 -17.98 -3.81
C LEU A 182 -16.83 -17.65 -4.32
N ILE A 183 -17.86 -17.78 -3.48
CA ILE A 183 -19.23 -17.38 -3.83
C ILE A 183 -19.30 -15.88 -4.12
N SER A 184 -18.63 -15.05 -3.32
CA SER A 184 -18.61 -13.60 -3.52
C SER A 184 -18.03 -13.23 -4.88
N GLU A 185 -16.97 -13.90 -5.32
CA GLU A 185 -16.33 -13.65 -6.63
C GLU A 185 -17.15 -14.12 -7.81
N LEU A 186 -17.84 -15.25 -7.67
CA LEU A 186 -18.78 -15.73 -8.69
C LEU A 186 -20.00 -14.82 -8.82
N SER A 187 -20.42 -14.18 -7.73
CA SER A 187 -21.55 -13.26 -7.73
C SER A 187 -21.21 -11.92 -8.36
N VAL A 188 -19.97 -11.44 -8.20
CA VAL A 188 -19.47 -10.22 -8.86
C VAL A 188 -19.38 -10.43 -10.38
N SER A 189 -18.86 -11.57 -10.82
CA SER A 189 -18.71 -11.89 -12.25
C SER A 189 -20.02 -12.19 -13.00
N ALA A 190 -21.10 -12.52 -12.30
CA ALA A 190 -22.42 -12.74 -12.90
C ALA A 190 -23.26 -11.44 -13.05
N GLY A 191 -22.78 -10.32 -12.53
CA GLY A 191 -23.44 -9.01 -12.57
C GLY A 191 -22.96 -8.06 -13.67
N GLU A 192 -21.97 -8.47 -14.48
CA GLU A 192 -21.48 -7.78 -15.69
C GLU A 192 -22.07 -8.41 -16.96
#